data_AF-A0A9R1JQI1-F1
#
_entry.id   AF-A0A9R1JQI1-F1
#
_cell.length_a   1.000
_cell.length_b   1.000
_cell.length_c   1.000
_cell.angle_alpha   90.00
_cell.angle_beta   90.00
_cell.angle_gamma   90.00
#
_symmetry.space_group_name_H-M   'P 1'
#
loop_
_entity.id
_entity.type
_entity.pdbx_description
1 polymer ?
#
loop_
_entity_poly.entity_id
_entity_poly.type
_entity_poly.pdbx_seq_one_letter_code
_entity_poly.pdbx_strand_id
1 'polypeptide(L)'
;MEEETNLGGAGGVEVKEEEGVESFEPTEDELVLHFLRPQLRGFAPRVAGAVVEADPCAAPPWDLLERHGLLRRGHGYFFHARRRGKGGPVQVRRTPLGGGGTWMHSGNREDRRSVTELGVVARWSMTRYCFYARDSAQGRRSTGWVMSEYEITDPRCYRRADDGEEEEYWVLCHVRRSTRKNVKPRSRRR
;
A
#
# COMPACT_ATOMS: atom_id res chain seq x y z
N MET A 1 44.77 45.87 -14.85
CA MET A 1 45.34 44.55 -15.13
C MET A 1 45.26 43.80 -13.81
N GLU A 2 44.40 42.79 -13.78
CA GLU A 2 44.31 41.68 -12.80
C GLU A 2 43.89 42.07 -11.36
N GLU A 3 42.60 41.94 -10.99
CA GLU A 3 41.92 40.73 -10.45
C GLU A 3 42.69 40.00 -9.35
N GLU A 4 42.19 40.11 -8.11
CA GLU A 4 41.96 38.96 -7.21
C GLU A 4 40.79 39.30 -6.28
N THR A 5 39.61 38.76 -6.57
CA THR A 5 38.46 38.78 -5.65
C THR A 5 38.56 37.60 -4.70
N ASN A 6 38.73 37.89 -3.42
CA ASN A 6 38.87 36.89 -2.36
C ASN A 6 37.52 36.21 -2.06
N LEU A 7 37.51 34.88 -2.18
CA LEU A 7 36.45 33.95 -1.78
C LEU A 7 36.48 33.76 -0.26
N GLY A 8 35.33 33.84 0.41
CA GLY A 8 35.26 33.34 1.79
C GLY A 8 34.04 33.82 2.57
N GLY A 9 32.99 33.02 2.58
CA GLY A 9 31.82 33.27 3.41
C GLY A 9 30.73 32.25 3.15
N ALA A 10 31.00 30.98 3.44
CA ALA A 10 30.01 29.92 3.44
C ALA A 10 28.94 30.25 4.49
N GLY A 11 27.88 30.93 4.06
CA GLY A 11 26.61 30.96 4.76
C GLY A 11 26.03 29.56 4.71
N GLY A 12 26.34 28.74 5.72
CA GLY A 12 25.61 27.51 5.98
C GLY A 12 24.15 27.88 6.19
N VAL A 13 23.34 27.72 5.15
CA VAL A 13 21.90 27.61 5.31
C VAL A 13 21.69 26.27 5.99
N GLU A 14 21.71 26.28 7.32
CA GLU A 14 21.08 25.23 8.12
C GLU A 14 19.63 25.20 7.66
N VAL A 15 19.36 24.26 6.76
CA VAL A 15 18.01 23.84 6.43
C VAL A 15 17.47 23.30 7.73
N LYS A 16 16.71 24.14 8.46
CA LYS A 16 15.93 23.72 9.60
C LYS A 16 15.09 22.56 9.12
N GLU A 17 15.41 21.36 9.60
CA GLU A 17 14.53 20.22 9.51
C GLU A 17 13.18 20.70 10.05
N GLU A 18 12.17 20.76 9.19
CA GLU A 18 10.81 21.05 9.63
C GLU A 18 10.38 19.90 10.55
N GLU A 19 10.59 20.11 11.85
CA GLU A 19 9.90 19.38 12.89
C GLU A 19 8.40 19.57 12.68
N GLY A 20 7.71 18.47 12.34
CA GLY A 20 6.26 18.41 12.39
C GLY A 20 5.54 18.13 11.07
N VAL A 21 6.11 17.36 10.15
CA VAL A 21 5.24 16.64 9.19
C VAL A 21 4.60 15.48 9.96
N GLU A 22 3.35 15.64 10.39
CA GLU A 22 2.55 14.55 10.96
C GLU A 22 2.69 13.30 10.08
N SER A 23 3.04 12.17 10.70
CA SER A 23 3.15 10.89 10.00
C SER A 23 1.83 10.60 9.29
N PHE A 24 1.86 10.36 7.98
CA PHE A 24 0.66 10.02 7.22
C PHE A 24 0.11 8.66 7.69
N GLU A 25 -0.85 8.70 8.60
CA GLU A 25 -1.50 7.54 9.24
C GLU A 25 -3.03 7.65 9.13
N PRO A 26 -3.59 7.57 7.91
CA PRO A 26 -5.03 7.66 7.70
C PRO A 26 -5.75 6.47 8.35
N THR A 27 -6.94 6.76 8.88
CA THR A 27 -7.94 5.76 9.24
C THR A 27 -8.43 5.00 7.99
N GLU A 28 -9.08 3.86 8.19
CA GLU A 28 -9.61 3.07 7.09
C GLU A 28 -10.72 3.82 6.32
N ASP A 29 -11.51 4.63 7.02
CA ASP A 29 -12.51 5.50 6.40
C ASP A 29 -11.86 6.58 5.53
N GLU A 30 -10.77 7.20 6.00
CA GLU A 30 -10.04 8.18 5.20
C GLU A 30 -9.39 7.54 3.97
N LEU A 31 -8.77 6.36 4.12
CA LEU A 31 -8.21 5.60 2.99
C LEU A 31 -9.27 5.33 1.91
N VAL A 32 -10.47 4.91 2.30
CA VAL A 32 -11.53 4.58 1.35
C VAL A 32 -12.16 5.84 0.77
N LEU A 33 -12.55 6.80 1.60
CA LEU A 33 -13.37 7.96 1.18
C LEU A 33 -12.54 9.08 0.55
N HIS A 34 -11.30 9.29 0.99
CA HIS A 34 -10.47 10.42 0.57
C HIS A 34 -9.30 10.05 -0.35
N PHE A 35 -8.97 8.77 -0.48
CA PHE A 35 -7.93 8.31 -1.41
C PHE A 35 -8.49 7.36 -2.49
N LEU A 36 -9.03 6.21 -2.11
CA LEU A 36 -9.46 5.19 -3.08
C LEU A 36 -10.66 5.63 -3.92
N ARG A 37 -11.72 6.15 -3.28
CA ARG A 37 -12.92 6.59 -4.01
C ARG A 37 -12.66 7.74 -4.99
N PRO A 38 -11.87 8.78 -4.65
CA PRO A 38 -11.45 9.80 -5.61
C PRO A 38 -10.60 9.25 -6.75
N GLN A 39 -9.62 8.36 -6.47
CA GLN A 39 -8.81 7.70 -7.51
C GLN A 39 -9.68 6.94 -8.53
N LEU A 40 -10.67 6.18 -8.03
CA LEU A 40 -11.64 5.47 -8.86
C LEU A 40 -12.57 6.39 -9.69
N ARG A 41 -12.59 7.69 -9.40
CA ARG A 41 -13.33 8.71 -10.16
C ARG A 41 -12.42 9.54 -11.08
N GLY A 42 -11.13 9.20 -11.14
CA GLY A 42 -10.13 9.96 -11.90
C GLY A 42 -9.72 11.29 -11.26
N PHE A 43 -10.00 11.51 -9.97
CA PHE A 43 -9.52 12.70 -9.27
C PHE A 43 -8.09 12.49 -8.75
N ALA A 44 -7.29 13.56 -8.81
CA ALA A 44 -5.95 13.56 -8.23
C ALA A 44 -5.98 13.33 -6.70
N PRO A 45 -4.96 12.67 -6.13
CA PRO A 45 -4.85 12.48 -4.68
C PRO A 45 -4.82 13.81 -3.93
N ARG A 46 -5.52 13.90 -2.80
CA ARG A 46 -5.54 15.09 -1.93
C ARG A 46 -4.16 15.45 -1.37
N VAL A 47 -3.33 14.43 -1.13
CA VAL A 47 -1.97 14.58 -0.62
C VAL A 47 -1.03 13.92 -1.62
N ALA A 48 -0.22 14.73 -2.30
CA ALA A 48 0.73 14.24 -3.30
C ALA A 48 1.75 13.29 -2.66
N GLY A 49 2.03 12.15 -3.32
CA GLY A 49 2.99 11.15 -2.84
C GLY A 49 2.52 10.32 -1.63
N ALA A 50 1.34 10.56 -1.08
CA ALA A 50 0.83 9.80 0.07
C ALA A 50 0.52 8.33 -0.25
N VAL A 51 0.06 8.09 -1.49
CA VAL A 51 -0.24 6.77 -2.05
C VAL A 51 0.44 6.69 -3.43
N VAL A 52 1.19 5.62 -3.69
CA VAL A 52 1.99 5.45 -4.90
C VAL A 52 1.32 4.50 -5.87
N GLU A 53 1.23 4.84 -7.16
CA GLU A 53 0.75 3.90 -8.18
C GLU A 53 1.85 2.86 -8.49
N ALA A 54 1.68 1.64 -7.98
CA ALA A 54 2.60 0.53 -8.20
C ALA A 54 1.93 -0.81 -7.86
N ASP A 55 2.41 -1.91 -8.45
CA ASP A 55 2.02 -3.25 -8.04
C ASP A 55 2.77 -3.66 -6.75
N PRO A 56 2.08 -3.80 -5.61
CA PRO A 56 2.71 -4.17 -4.34
C PRO A 56 3.15 -5.65 -4.30
N CYS A 57 2.81 -6.45 -5.32
CA CYS A 57 3.24 -7.83 -5.47
C CYS A 57 4.47 -7.98 -6.38
N ALA A 58 4.89 -6.93 -7.10
CA ALA A 58 5.96 -7.02 -8.10
C ALA A 58 7.34 -7.35 -7.51
N ALA A 59 7.63 -6.86 -6.31
CA ALA A 59 8.88 -7.08 -5.58
C ALA A 59 8.62 -7.42 -4.10
N PRO A 60 9.60 -7.99 -3.37
CA PRO A 60 9.47 -8.19 -1.94
C PRO A 60 9.24 -6.86 -1.22
N PRO A 61 8.60 -6.86 -0.04
CA PRO A 61 8.20 -5.64 0.64
C PRO A 61 9.34 -4.63 0.89
N TRP A 62 10.53 -5.11 1.23
CA TRP A 62 11.68 -4.24 1.52
C TRP A 62 12.21 -3.60 0.23
N ASP A 63 12.39 -4.36 -0.84
CA ASP A 63 12.79 -3.84 -2.16
C ASP A 63 11.72 -2.89 -2.73
N LEU A 64 10.44 -3.22 -2.56
CA LEU A 64 9.32 -2.37 -2.98
C LEU A 64 9.38 -1.01 -2.29
N LEU A 65 9.54 -0.99 -0.97
CA LEU A 65 9.62 0.26 -0.23
C LEU A 65 10.88 1.05 -0.56
N GLU A 66 12.02 0.38 -0.76
CA GLU A 66 13.27 1.04 -1.19
C GLU A 66 13.11 1.74 -2.54
N ARG A 67 12.55 1.05 -3.55
CA ARG A 67 12.31 1.60 -4.91
C ARG A 67 11.46 2.85 -4.91
N HIS A 68 10.58 3.01 -3.92
CA HIS A 68 9.67 4.15 -3.82
C HIS A 68 10.07 5.15 -2.72
N GLY A 69 11.27 5.02 -2.12
CA GLY A 69 11.75 5.95 -1.09
C GLY A 69 11.02 5.84 0.26
N LEU A 70 10.29 4.75 0.49
CA LEU A 70 9.44 4.52 1.67
C LEU A 70 10.14 3.66 2.74
N LEU A 71 11.37 3.20 2.50
CA LEU A 71 12.08 2.31 3.42
C LEU A 71 12.28 2.94 4.81
N ARG A 72 12.60 4.24 4.88
CA ARG A 72 12.77 4.97 6.15
C ARG A 72 11.48 5.01 6.97
N ARG A 73 10.33 5.12 6.29
CA ARG A 73 9.00 5.08 6.90
C ARG A 73 8.59 3.67 7.32
N GLY A 74 9.15 2.63 6.70
CA GLY A 74 8.91 1.23 7.05
C GLY A 74 7.53 0.70 6.62
N HIS A 75 6.72 1.52 5.96
CA HIS A 75 5.45 1.14 5.36
C HIS A 75 5.10 2.03 4.17
N GLY A 76 4.15 1.59 3.36
CA GLY A 76 3.69 2.31 2.17
C GLY A 76 2.24 2.02 1.82
N TYR A 77 1.61 3.00 1.17
CA TYR A 77 0.29 2.87 0.57
C TYR A 77 0.44 2.86 -0.95
N PHE A 78 -0.28 1.97 -1.62
CA PHE A 78 -0.15 1.75 -3.06
C PHE A 78 -1.51 1.69 -3.74
N PHE A 79 -1.66 2.35 -4.88
CA PHE A 79 -2.75 2.10 -5.80
C PHE A 79 -2.33 0.99 -6.77
N HIS A 80 -3.13 -0.06 -6.85
CA HIS A 80 -2.89 -1.19 -7.73
C HIS A 80 -4.10 -1.40 -8.64
N ALA A 81 -3.87 -1.40 -9.95
CA ALA A 81 -4.90 -1.73 -10.94
C ALA A 81 -5.16 -3.24 -10.90
N ARG A 82 -6.41 -3.61 -10.61
CA ARG A 82 -6.87 -4.98 -10.53
C ARG A 82 -7.85 -5.25 -11.66
N ARG A 83 -7.66 -6.35 -12.37
CA ARG A 83 -8.62 -6.82 -13.39
C ARG A 83 -9.91 -7.29 -12.75
N ARG A 84 -11.05 -6.88 -13.32
CA ARG A 84 -12.37 -7.41 -13.00
C ARG A 84 -12.42 -8.88 -13.44
N GLY A 85 -12.28 -9.79 -12.47
CA GLY A 85 -12.46 -11.23 -12.68
C GLY A 85 -13.67 -11.77 -11.92
N LYS A 86 -14.20 -12.92 -12.35
CA LYS A 86 -15.29 -13.65 -11.65
C LYS A 86 -14.80 -14.40 -10.40
N GLY A 87 -14.05 -13.75 -9.52
CA GLY A 87 -13.46 -14.42 -8.36
C GLY A 87 -13.20 -13.50 -7.18
N GLY A 88 -13.41 -14.04 -5.98
CA GLY A 88 -13.10 -13.39 -4.70
C GLY A 88 -11.59 -13.16 -4.49
N PRO A 89 -11.14 -12.92 -3.25
CA PRO A 89 -9.75 -12.59 -2.97
C PRO A 89 -8.81 -13.68 -3.49
N VAL A 90 -7.81 -13.27 -4.27
CA VAL A 90 -6.76 -14.16 -4.79
C VAL A 90 -6.03 -14.77 -3.61
N GLN A 91 -6.06 -16.10 -3.45
CA GLN A 91 -5.52 -16.77 -2.26
C GLN A 91 -3.98 -16.64 -2.16
N VAL A 92 -3.31 -16.61 -3.31
CA VAL A 92 -1.84 -16.63 -3.39
C VAL A 92 -1.39 -15.71 -4.52
N ARG A 93 -0.53 -14.73 -4.23
CA ARG A 93 0.09 -13.84 -5.22
C ARG A 93 1.60 -14.03 -5.21
N ARG A 94 2.18 -14.34 -6.36
CA ARG A 94 3.63 -14.58 -6.49
C ARG A 94 4.35 -13.27 -6.72
N THR A 95 5.54 -13.16 -6.13
CA THR A 95 6.44 -12.02 -6.35
C THR A 95 7.62 -12.50 -7.18
N PRO A 96 7.77 -12.01 -8.44
CA PRO A 96 8.78 -12.53 -9.36
C PRO A 96 10.17 -11.90 -9.20
N LEU A 97 10.27 -10.64 -8.76
CA LEU A 97 11.55 -9.91 -8.67
C LEU A 97 12.22 -10.07 -7.29
N GLY A 98 13.49 -9.63 -7.16
CA GLY A 98 14.14 -9.40 -5.86
C GLY A 98 14.38 -10.65 -4.99
N GLY A 99 14.66 -11.82 -5.59
CA GLY A 99 14.71 -13.09 -4.84
C GLY A 99 13.34 -13.72 -4.58
N GLY A 100 12.27 -13.03 -4.97
CA GLY A 100 10.91 -13.51 -5.05
C GLY A 100 10.24 -13.79 -3.71
N GLY A 101 9.13 -14.50 -3.76
CA GLY A 101 8.34 -14.83 -2.59
C GLY A 101 6.87 -14.96 -2.92
N THR A 102 6.04 -14.94 -1.89
CA THR A 102 4.60 -15.15 -2.07
C THR A 102 3.81 -14.43 -0.98
N TRP A 103 2.85 -13.63 -1.41
CA TRP A 103 1.77 -13.11 -0.57
C TRP A 103 0.70 -14.19 -0.44
N MET A 104 0.40 -14.61 0.78
CA MET A 104 -0.64 -15.61 1.06
C MET A 104 -1.75 -14.96 1.87
N HIS A 105 -2.99 -15.20 1.44
CA HIS A 105 -4.19 -14.72 2.10
C HIS A 105 -4.19 -15.12 3.59
N SER A 106 -4.57 -14.20 4.46
CA SER A 106 -4.58 -14.38 5.90
C SER A 106 -5.90 -13.89 6.49
N GLY A 107 -6.68 -14.81 7.07
CA GLY A 107 -7.98 -14.50 7.67
C GLY A 107 -9.12 -14.57 6.66
N ASN A 108 -10.24 -13.95 7.00
CA ASN A 108 -11.39 -13.81 6.11
C ASN A 108 -11.41 -12.40 5.50
N ARG A 109 -12.07 -12.27 4.35
CA ARG A 109 -12.47 -10.96 3.81
C ARG A 109 -13.40 -10.29 4.83
N GLU A 110 -13.08 -9.06 5.21
CA GLU A 110 -13.88 -8.28 6.14
C GLU A 110 -14.71 -7.26 5.35
N ASP A 111 -16.03 -7.46 5.26
CA ASP A 111 -16.93 -6.50 4.65
C ASP A 111 -17.30 -5.38 5.63
N ARG A 112 -17.21 -4.14 5.14
CA ARG A 112 -17.28 -2.93 5.94
C ARG A 112 -18.03 -1.83 5.19
N ARG A 113 -18.34 -0.75 5.91
CA ARG A 113 -19.02 0.41 5.35
C ARG A 113 -18.48 1.69 5.97
N SER A 114 -18.41 2.74 5.15
CA SER A 114 -18.15 4.11 5.59
C SER A 114 -19.27 5.01 5.06
N VAL A 115 -19.52 6.13 5.72
CA VAL A 115 -20.57 7.09 5.32
C VAL A 115 -19.90 8.42 5.03
N THR A 116 -20.14 8.96 3.84
CA THR A 116 -19.64 10.30 3.48
C THR A 116 -20.38 11.37 4.27
N GLU A 117 -19.84 12.58 4.35
CA GLU A 117 -20.50 13.76 4.92
C GLU A 117 -21.89 14.03 4.32
N LEU A 118 -22.10 13.68 3.04
CA LEU A 118 -23.38 13.82 2.33
C LEU A 118 -24.34 12.63 2.53
N GLY A 119 -24.05 11.73 3.47
CA GLY A 119 -24.90 10.56 3.78
C GLY A 119 -24.80 9.38 2.80
N VAL A 120 -23.95 9.47 1.76
CA VAL A 120 -23.71 8.34 0.84
C VAL A 120 -22.95 7.23 1.55
N VAL A 121 -23.50 6.01 1.51
CA VAL A 121 -22.85 4.81 2.07
C VAL A 121 -21.89 4.20 1.04
N ALA A 122 -20.61 4.15 1.39
CA ALA A 122 -19.58 3.42 0.65
C ALA A 122 -19.42 2.03 1.26
N ARG A 123 -19.74 0.97 0.49
CA ARG A 123 -19.48 -0.42 0.89
C ARG A 123 -18.12 -0.85 0.37
N TRP A 124 -17.31 -1.42 1.24
CA TRP A 124 -15.96 -1.83 0.91
C TRP A 124 -15.56 -3.08 1.68
N SER A 125 -14.47 -3.71 1.28
CA SER A 125 -13.93 -4.87 1.95
C SER A 125 -12.44 -4.73 2.17
N MET A 126 -11.95 -5.32 3.26
CA MET A 126 -10.53 -5.46 3.54
C MET A 126 -10.12 -6.92 3.42
N THR A 127 -9.02 -7.17 2.71
CA THR A 127 -8.40 -8.49 2.64
C THR A 127 -6.95 -8.39 3.12
N ARG A 128 -6.51 -9.30 3.99
CA ARG A 128 -5.13 -9.31 4.48
C ARG A 128 -4.30 -10.43 3.87
N TYR A 129 -3.02 -10.14 3.68
CA TYR A 129 -2.03 -11.05 3.13
C TYR A 129 -0.76 -11.01 3.99
N CYS A 130 -0.09 -12.15 4.14
CA CYS A 130 1.22 -12.27 4.77
C CYS A 130 2.27 -12.65 3.72
N PHE A 131 3.43 -12.01 3.76
CA PHE A 131 4.51 -12.31 2.82
C PHE A 131 5.45 -13.40 3.34
N TYR A 132 5.73 -14.37 2.47
CA TYR A 132 6.67 -15.44 2.73
C TYR A 132 7.80 -15.40 1.70
N ALA A 133 9.03 -15.29 2.18
CA ALA A 133 10.21 -15.37 1.34
C ALA A 133 10.49 -16.83 0.96
N ARG A 134 11.15 -17.04 -0.18
CA ARG A 134 11.70 -18.34 -0.53
C ARG A 134 12.91 -18.60 0.34
N ASP A 135 12.91 -19.74 1.03
CA ASP A 135 14.02 -20.24 1.82
C ASP A 135 14.51 -21.51 1.14
N SER A 136 15.77 -21.51 0.69
CA SER A 136 16.36 -22.64 -0.06
C SER A 136 16.45 -23.91 0.79
N ALA A 137 16.46 -23.81 2.12
CA ALA A 137 16.56 -24.94 3.03
C ALA A 137 15.22 -25.32 3.66
N GLN A 138 14.33 -24.36 3.94
CA GLN A 138 13.07 -24.57 4.69
C GLN A 138 11.80 -24.30 3.87
N GLY A 139 11.92 -24.04 2.56
CA GLY A 139 10.80 -23.80 1.66
C GLY A 139 10.28 -22.35 1.73
N ARG A 140 9.27 -22.07 2.56
CA ARG A 140 8.67 -20.74 2.69
C ARG A 140 8.75 -20.25 4.13
N ARG A 141 9.37 -19.09 4.35
CA ARG A 141 9.53 -18.49 5.68
C ARG A 141 8.69 -17.23 5.83
N SER A 142 7.91 -17.15 6.90
CA SER A 142 7.18 -15.92 7.28
C SER A 142 8.17 -14.79 7.52
N THR A 143 7.98 -13.69 6.80
CA THR A 143 8.84 -12.50 6.91
C THR A 143 8.29 -11.49 7.91
N GLY A 144 7.08 -11.71 8.44
CA GLY A 144 6.38 -10.73 9.28
C GLY A 144 5.88 -9.50 8.53
N TRP A 145 5.95 -9.46 7.19
CA TRP A 145 5.31 -8.42 6.39
C TRP A 145 3.85 -8.76 6.09
N VAL A 146 3.01 -7.73 6.12
CA VAL A 146 1.57 -7.83 5.92
C VAL A 146 1.13 -6.79 4.90
N MET A 147 0.20 -7.17 4.04
CA MET A 147 -0.50 -6.27 3.14
C MET A 147 -1.99 -6.29 3.47
N SER A 148 -2.61 -5.12 3.61
CA SER A 148 -4.07 -4.97 3.68
C SER A 148 -4.55 -4.34 2.37
N GLU A 149 -5.39 -5.05 1.63
CA GLU A 149 -6.02 -4.59 0.38
C GLU A 149 -7.42 -4.09 0.70
N TYR A 150 -7.72 -2.86 0.27
CA TYR A 150 -9.00 -2.18 0.41
C TYR A 150 -9.66 -2.10 -0.98
N GLU A 151 -10.90 -2.57 -1.05
CA GLU A 151 -11.68 -2.63 -2.28
C GLU A 151 -13.08 -2.07 -2.05
N ILE A 152 -13.52 -1.08 -2.85
CA ILE A 152 -14.91 -0.64 -2.85
C ILE A 152 -15.74 -1.66 -3.64
N THR A 153 -16.66 -2.32 -2.94
CA THR A 153 -17.37 -3.51 -3.43
C THR A 153 -18.65 -3.18 -4.18
N ASP A 154 -19.17 -1.98 -4.01
CA ASP A 154 -20.32 -1.45 -4.74
C ASP A 154 -19.85 -0.37 -5.71
N PRO A 155 -19.75 -0.66 -7.02
CA PRO A 155 -19.24 0.31 -7.98
C PRO A 155 -20.09 1.56 -8.11
N ARG A 156 -21.38 1.52 -7.75
CA ARG A 156 -22.28 2.68 -7.75
C ARG A 156 -21.81 3.77 -6.77
N CYS A 157 -20.92 3.44 -5.84
CA CYS A 157 -20.34 4.42 -4.92
C CYS A 157 -19.34 5.37 -5.61
N TYR A 158 -18.78 4.99 -6.76
CA TYR A 158 -17.83 5.82 -7.50
C TYR A 158 -18.17 6.04 -8.98
N ARG A 159 -18.89 5.11 -9.63
CA ARG A 159 -19.33 5.24 -11.03
C ARG A 159 -20.72 5.86 -11.18
N ARG A 160 -20.94 6.53 -12.31
CA ARG A 160 -22.26 6.91 -12.82
C ARG A 160 -22.93 5.72 -13.50
N ALA A 161 -24.23 5.82 -13.74
CA ALA A 161 -25.01 4.73 -14.33
C ALA A 161 -24.74 4.54 -15.83
N ASP A 162 -24.25 5.57 -16.50
CA ASP A 162 -23.87 5.63 -17.91
C ASP A 162 -22.40 5.25 -18.16
N ASP A 163 -21.59 5.09 -17.10
CA ASP A 163 -20.22 4.62 -17.22
C ASP A 163 -20.22 3.18 -17.76
N GLY A 164 -19.45 2.94 -18.81
CA GLY A 164 -19.27 1.61 -19.40
C GLY A 164 -18.61 0.61 -18.44
N GLU A 165 -18.49 -0.64 -18.87
CA GLU A 165 -17.74 -1.63 -18.11
C GLU A 165 -16.23 -1.35 -18.20
N GLU A 166 -15.59 -1.17 -17.05
CA GLU A 166 -14.13 -1.08 -16.96
C GLU A 166 -13.54 -2.48 -16.73
N GLU A 167 -12.55 -2.86 -17.55
CA GLU A 167 -11.83 -4.14 -17.37
C GLU A 167 -10.94 -4.15 -16.12
N GLU A 168 -10.48 -2.97 -15.70
CA GLU A 168 -9.59 -2.77 -14.56
C GLU A 168 -10.14 -1.73 -13.60
N TYR A 169 -9.82 -1.85 -12.31
CA TYR A 169 -10.22 -0.89 -11.29
C TYR A 169 -9.13 -0.77 -10.23
N TRP A 170 -9.07 0.37 -9.57
CA TRP A 170 -8.12 0.60 -8.50
C TRP A 170 -8.54 -0.11 -7.21
N VAL A 171 -7.58 -0.77 -6.57
CA VAL A 171 -7.60 -1.10 -5.14
C VAL A 171 -6.50 -0.32 -4.43
N LEU A 172 -6.64 -0.13 -3.12
CA LEU A 172 -5.60 0.48 -2.29
C LEU A 172 -4.97 -0.59 -1.41
N CYS A 173 -3.64 -0.67 -1.39
CA CYS A 173 -2.88 -1.63 -0.61
C CYS A 173 -2.01 -0.93 0.43
N HIS A 174 -2.04 -1.38 1.67
CA HIS A 174 -1.14 -0.94 2.75
C HIS A 174 -0.14 -2.04 3.07
N VAL A 175 1.14 -1.82 2.77
CA VAL A 175 2.23 -2.77 3.03
C VAL A 175 3.05 -2.31 4.24
N ARG A 176 3.20 -3.18 5.24
CA ARG A 176 3.90 -2.86 6.50
C ARG A 176 4.40 -4.10 7.23
N ARG A 177 5.21 -3.90 8.26
CA ARG A 177 5.51 -4.96 9.25
C ARG A 177 4.31 -5.25 10.15
N SER A 178 4.13 -6.52 10.46
CA SER A 178 3.19 -7.00 11.48
C SER A 178 3.65 -6.58 12.86
N THR A 179 2.72 -6.11 13.68
CA THR A 179 2.95 -5.85 15.11
C THR A 179 2.88 -7.13 15.95
N ARG A 180 2.39 -8.25 15.38
CA ARG A 180 2.33 -9.54 16.07
C ARG A 180 3.74 -10.15 16.10
N LYS A 181 4.24 -10.46 17.30
CA LYS A 181 5.50 -11.20 17.45
C LYS A 181 5.39 -12.52 16.68
N ASN A 182 6.41 -12.84 15.88
CA ASN A 182 6.47 -14.03 15.04
C ASN A 182 6.55 -15.27 15.96
N VAL A 183 5.42 -15.82 16.40
CA VAL A 183 5.39 -17.04 17.21
C VAL A 183 5.86 -18.16 16.29
N LYS A 184 7.02 -18.76 16.60
CA LYS A 184 7.54 -19.93 15.88
C LYS A 184 6.42 -20.96 15.77
N PRO A 185 6.20 -21.60 14.60
CA PRO A 185 5.21 -22.66 14.51
C PRO A 185 5.58 -23.73 15.53
N ARG A 186 4.66 -24.05 16.45
CA ARG A 186 4.84 -25.20 17.34
C ARG A 186 5.04 -26.41 16.43
N SER A 187 6.21 -27.05 16.53
CA SER A 187 6.44 -28.33 15.88
C SER A 187 5.30 -29.26 16.30
N ARG A 188 4.49 -29.73 15.35
CA ARG A 188 3.55 -30.81 15.63
C ARG A 188 4.40 -32.02 16.02
N ARG A 189 4.47 -32.33 17.31
CA ARG A 189 4.92 -33.65 17.76
C ARG A 189 3.88 -34.65 17.25
N ARG A 190 4.34 -35.59 16.42
CA ARG A 190 3.59 -36.78 16.05
C ARG A 190 3.33 -37.62 17.30
#